data_AF-A0A7W4VIA0-F1
#
_entry.id   AF-A0A7W4VIA0-F1
#
_cell.length_a   1.000
_cell.length_b   1.000
_cell.length_c   1.000
_cell.angle_alpha   90.00
_cell.angle_beta   90.00
_cell.angle_gamma   90.00
#
_symmetry.space_group_name_H-M   'P 1'
#
loop_
_entity.id
_entity.type
_entity.pdbx_description
1 polymer ?
#
loop_
_entity_poly.entity_id
_entity_poly.type
_entity_poly.pdbx_seq_one_letter_code
_entity_poly.pdbx_strand_id
1 'polypeptide(L)'
;MAREPQKTDFPVEVEGLGTFIFARRTMRDEIVIQREFARYIDGVEPTAWLAQIGGWLSDMRTLMVEAPEGWLADIDGNPIKDLMDVDPLDEDTYSKLAKVHEAFRDKERSFRRKPAQGGEA
;
A
#
# COMPACT_ATOMS: atom_id res chain seq x y z
N MET A 1 0.04 10.39 8.91
CA MET A 1 1.11 10.30 9.91
C MET A 1 1.84 8.99 9.69
N ALA A 2 3.16 9.05 9.49
CA ALA A 2 3.98 7.85 9.33
C ALA A 2 3.93 7.00 10.60
N ARG A 3 3.75 5.69 10.45
CA ARG A 3 3.76 4.70 11.54
C ARG A 3 5.16 4.61 12.14
N GLU A 4 5.27 4.39 13.45
CA GLU A 4 6.56 4.08 14.08
C GLU A 4 7.10 2.73 13.57
N PRO A 5 8.38 2.65 13.16
CA PRO A 5 8.98 1.40 12.70
C PRO A 5 8.95 0.30 13.77
N GLN A 6 8.64 -0.93 13.36
CA GLN A 6 8.59 -2.12 14.20
C GLN A 6 9.48 -3.23 13.65
N LYS A 7 9.90 -4.16 14.52
CA LYS A 7 10.72 -5.33 14.13
C LYS A 7 10.04 -6.26 13.12
N THR A 8 8.72 -6.13 12.97
CA THR A 8 7.92 -6.92 12.04
C THR A 8 7.77 -6.27 10.67
N ASP A 9 8.35 -5.09 10.49
CA ASP A 9 8.34 -4.41 9.21
C ASP A 9 9.28 -5.13 8.24
N PHE A 10 8.96 -5.06 6.95
CA PHE A 10 9.65 -5.83 5.93
C PHE A 10 9.85 -5.00 4.66
N PRO A 11 11.01 -5.17 3.99
CA PRO A 11 11.25 -4.54 2.72
C PRO A 11 10.47 -5.22 1.59
N VAL A 12 10.00 -4.39 0.66
CA VAL A 12 9.38 -4.77 -0.61
C VAL A 12 10.14 -4.03 -1.71
N GLU A 13 10.91 -4.76 -2.50
CA GLU A 13 11.54 -4.23 -3.70
C GLU A 13 10.51 -4.17 -4.83
N VAL A 14 10.38 -3.00 -5.45
CA VAL A 14 9.47 -2.75 -6.57
C VAL A 14 10.30 -2.30 -7.76
N GLU A 15 10.24 -3.09 -8.83
CA GLU A 15 11.03 -2.85 -10.04
C GLU A 15 10.77 -1.44 -10.61
N GLY A 16 11.86 -0.69 -10.80
CA GLY A 16 11.83 0.68 -11.31
C GLY A 16 11.38 1.75 -10.32
N LEU A 17 10.95 1.38 -9.10
CA LEU A 17 10.46 2.33 -8.08
C LEU A 17 11.29 2.31 -6.79
N GLY A 18 12.07 1.26 -6.55
CA GLY A 18 12.98 1.16 -5.40
C GLY A 18 12.43 0.27 -4.27
N THR A 19 12.92 0.48 -3.05
CA THR A 19 12.57 -0.35 -1.89
C THR A 19 11.63 0.39 -0.95
N PHE A 20 10.49 -0.21 -0.66
CA PHE A 20 9.51 0.27 0.30
C PHE A 20 9.60 -0.55 1.57
N ILE A 21 9.33 0.08 2.72
CA ILE A 21 9.21 -0.61 4.00
C ILE A 21 7.73 -0.64 4.39
N PHE A 22 7.20 -1.84 4.61
CA PHE A 22 5.82 -2.03 5.03
C PHE A 22 5.74 -2.73 6.38
N ALA A 23 4.72 -2.37 7.16
CA ALA A 23 4.37 -3.06 8.39
C ALA A 23 3.58 -4.33 8.10
N ARG A 24 3.78 -5.36 8.95
CA ARG A 24 2.98 -6.59 8.91
C ARG A 24 1.56 -6.32 9.42
N ARG A 25 0.59 -6.49 8.54
CA ARG A 25 -0.84 -6.27 8.83
C ARG A 25 -1.33 -7.15 9.98
N THR A 26 -1.90 -6.48 10.97
CA THR A 26 -2.67 -7.08 12.06
C THR A 26 -4.17 -6.79 11.89
N MET A 27 -5.01 -7.39 12.72
CA MET A 27 -6.45 -7.07 12.71
C MET A 27 -6.74 -5.62 13.16
N ARG A 28 -5.88 -5.05 14.00
CA ARG A 28 -5.97 -3.62 14.34
C ARG A 28 -5.76 -2.77 13.08
N ASP A 29 -4.76 -3.11 12.27
CA ASP A 29 -4.47 -2.39 11.04
C ASP A 29 -5.59 -2.55 10.02
N GLU A 30 -6.16 -3.75 9.88
CA GLU A 30 -7.32 -3.99 9.01
C GLU A 30 -8.50 -3.08 9.37
N ILE A 31 -8.85 -2.94 10.66
CA ILE A 31 -9.92 -2.01 11.07
C ILE A 31 -9.57 -0.55 10.74
N VAL A 32 -8.31 -0.15 10.90
CA VAL A 32 -7.86 1.21 10.54
C VAL A 32 -7.97 1.43 9.03
N ILE A 33 -7.57 0.47 8.21
CA ILE A 33 -7.69 0.51 6.75
C ILE A 33 -9.14 0.67 6.33
N GLN A 34 -10.06 -0.12 6.90
CA GLN A 34 -11.50 -0.01 6.61
C GLN A 34 -12.06 1.35 7.03
N ARG A 35 -11.60 1.92 8.15
CA ARG A 35 -11.99 3.26 8.60
C ARG A 35 -11.47 4.36 7.66
N GLU A 36 -10.22 4.26 7.18
CA GLU A 36 -9.67 5.19 6.19
C GLU A 36 -10.45 5.12 4.88
N PHE A 37 -10.72 3.92 4.38
CA PHE A 37 -11.52 3.75 3.17
C PHE A 37 -12.91 4.35 3.32
N ALA A 38 -13.60 4.09 4.44
CA ALA A 38 -14.91 4.68 4.73
C ALA A 38 -14.90 6.22 4.75
N ARG A 39 -13.78 6.85 5.16
CA ARG A 39 -13.62 8.30 5.11
C ARG A 39 -13.47 8.82 3.69
N TYR A 40 -12.78 8.09 2.81
CA TYR A 40 -12.61 8.49 1.42
C TYR A 40 -13.92 8.47 0.63
N ILE A 41 -14.79 7.50 0.94
CA ILE A 41 -16.07 7.33 0.23
C ILE A 41 -17.23 8.07 0.90
N ASP A 42 -16.99 8.74 2.03
CA ASP A 42 -18.01 9.45 2.82
C ASP A 42 -19.29 8.62 3.09
N GLY A 43 -19.11 7.31 3.32
CA GLY A 43 -20.20 6.37 3.59
C GLY A 43 -21.12 6.03 2.41
N VAL A 44 -20.81 6.46 1.18
CA VAL A 44 -21.57 6.06 -0.02
C VAL A 44 -21.13 4.70 -0.55
N GLU A 45 -21.98 4.05 -1.33
CA GLU A 45 -21.57 2.87 -2.09
C GLU A 45 -20.53 3.27 -3.15
N PRO A 46 -19.30 2.72 -3.10
CA PRO A 46 -18.24 3.14 -4.01
C PRO A 46 -18.46 2.58 -5.41
N THR A 47 -18.06 3.35 -6.42
CA THR A 47 -17.86 2.79 -7.76
C THR A 47 -16.73 1.75 -7.72
N ALA A 48 -16.68 0.85 -8.71
CA ALA A 48 -15.60 -0.15 -8.79
C ALA A 48 -14.20 0.49 -8.79
N TRP A 49 -14.06 1.62 -9.48
CA TRP A 49 -12.82 2.39 -9.50
C TRP A 49 -12.48 2.95 -8.11
N LEU A 50 -13.45 3.58 -7.43
CA LEU A 50 -13.22 4.16 -6.11
C LEU A 50 -12.89 3.07 -5.07
N ALA A 51 -13.54 1.91 -5.15
CA ALA A 51 -13.22 0.77 -4.30
C ALA A 51 -11.79 0.27 -4.52
N GLN A 52 -11.34 0.20 -5.76
CA GLN A 52 -9.98 -0.23 -6.10
C GLN A 52 -8.94 0.76 -5.60
N ILE A 53 -9.03 2.03 -6.05
CA ILE A 53 -8.03 3.05 -5.73
C ILE A 53 -8.06 3.41 -4.24
N GLY A 54 -9.25 3.61 -3.67
CA GLY A 54 -9.41 3.90 -2.25
C GLY A 54 -8.90 2.75 -1.37
N GLY A 55 -9.06 1.50 -1.80
CA GLY A 55 -8.49 0.33 -1.12
C GLY A 55 -6.96 0.35 -1.13
N TRP A 56 -6.34 0.60 -2.29
CA TRP A 56 -4.88 0.74 -2.40
C TRP A 56 -4.33 1.85 -1.51
N LEU A 57 -4.93 3.04 -1.57
CA LEU A 57 -4.51 4.19 -0.78
C LEU A 57 -4.69 3.94 0.72
N SER A 58 -5.78 3.29 1.14
CA SER A 58 -6.01 2.97 2.55
C SER A 58 -5.01 1.96 3.10
N ASP A 59 -4.72 0.90 2.33
CA ASP A 59 -3.70 -0.10 2.66
C ASP A 59 -2.33 0.59 2.80
N MET A 60 -1.89 1.32 1.77
CA MET A 60 -0.56 1.95 1.75
C MET A 60 -0.42 3.05 2.80
N ARG A 61 -1.41 3.92 2.98
CA ARG A 61 -1.34 4.97 4.01
C ARG A 61 -1.24 4.42 5.43
N THR A 62 -1.81 3.23 5.67
CA THR A 62 -1.78 2.60 7.00
C THR A 62 -0.53 1.77 7.22
N LEU A 63 -0.05 1.07 6.19
CA LEU A 63 0.99 0.04 6.34
C LEU A 63 2.35 0.45 5.78
N MET A 64 2.44 1.45 4.90
CA MET A 64 3.72 1.95 4.40
C MET A 64 4.40 2.77 5.49
N VAL A 65 5.58 2.33 5.88
CA VAL A 65 6.43 2.96 6.90
C VAL A 65 7.42 3.91 6.23
N GLU A 66 7.99 3.48 5.11
CA GLU A 66 8.97 4.25 4.34
C GLU A 66 8.79 3.98 2.85
N ALA A 67 8.97 5.01 2.04
CA ALA A 67 8.96 4.94 0.59
C ALA A 67 10.22 5.61 0.02
N PRO A 68 10.72 5.17 -1.14
CA PRO A 68 11.80 5.84 -1.85
C PRO A 68 11.48 7.30 -2.14
N GLU A 69 12.44 8.19 -1.99
CA GLU A 69 12.25 9.61 -2.32
C GLU A 69 11.87 9.78 -3.80
N GLY A 70 10.86 10.61 -4.08
CA GLY A 70 10.45 10.95 -5.44
C GLY A 70 9.75 9.83 -6.22
N TRP A 71 9.33 8.72 -5.58
CA TRP A 71 8.61 7.65 -6.27
C TRP A 71 7.26 8.10 -6.87
N LEU A 72 6.66 9.16 -6.32
CA LEU A 72 5.49 9.87 -6.82
C LEU A 72 5.67 11.39 -6.63
N ALA A 73 4.94 12.16 -7.43
CA ALA A 73 4.89 13.62 -7.35
C ALA A 73 3.46 14.13 -7.06
N ASP A 74 3.37 15.28 -6.41
CA ASP A 74 2.14 16.06 -6.28
C ASP A 74 1.81 16.83 -7.57
N ILE A 75 0.70 17.56 -7.57
CA ILE A 75 0.23 18.35 -8.73
C ILE A 75 1.22 19.44 -9.18
N ASP A 76 2.12 19.86 -8.30
CA ASP A 76 3.16 20.86 -8.59
C ASP A 76 4.48 20.21 -9.01
N GLY A 77 4.53 18.87 -9.13
CA GLY A 77 5.72 18.11 -9.52
C GLY A 77 6.72 17.87 -8.40
N ASN A 78 6.36 18.14 -7.14
CA ASN A 78 7.25 17.91 -5.99
C ASN A 78 7.05 16.50 -5.42
N PRO A 79 8.06 15.91 -4.75
CA PRO A 79 7.88 14.63 -4.05
C PRO A 79 6.70 14.67 -3.07
N ILE A 80 5.82 13.67 -3.15
CA ILE A 80 4.61 13.63 -2.31
C ILE A 80 4.96 13.57 -0.81
N LYS A 81 4.16 14.27 0.00
CA LYS A 81 4.23 14.19 1.48
C LYS A 81 3.09 13.37 2.07
N ASP A 82 1.95 13.34 1.39
CA ASP A 82 0.81 12.45 1.68
C ASP A 82 0.34 11.81 0.37
N LEU A 83 -0.11 10.56 0.43
CA LEU A 83 -0.65 9.83 -0.72
C LEU A 83 -1.89 10.50 -1.32
N MET A 84 -2.62 11.29 -0.52
CA MET A 84 -3.81 12.01 -0.97
C MET A 84 -3.48 13.27 -1.80
N ASP A 85 -2.22 13.71 -1.83
CA ASP A 85 -1.77 14.89 -2.57
C ASP A 85 -1.19 14.54 -3.96
N VAL A 86 -1.16 13.25 -4.33
CA VAL A 86 -0.63 12.78 -5.62
C VAL A 86 -1.42 13.38 -6.78
N ASP A 87 -0.73 13.72 -7.88
CA ASP A 87 -1.41 14.12 -9.12
C ASP A 87 -2.15 12.93 -9.75
N PRO A 88 -3.49 12.94 -9.80
CA PRO A 88 -4.27 11.86 -10.41
C PRO A 88 -4.27 11.92 -11.95
N LEU A 89 -3.72 12.98 -12.56
CA LEU A 89 -3.65 13.17 -14.00
C LEU A 89 -2.25 12.84 -14.56
N ASP A 90 -1.26 12.62 -13.70
CA ASP A 90 0.02 12.06 -14.12
C ASP A 90 -0.19 10.65 -14.69
N GLU A 91 0.38 10.43 -15.89
CA GLU A 91 0.15 9.22 -16.68
C GLU A 91 0.61 7.94 -15.97
N ASP A 92 1.61 8.05 -15.09
CA ASP A 92 2.22 6.91 -14.42
C ASP A 92 1.61 6.63 -13.04
N THR A 93 0.95 7.60 -12.39
CA THR A 93 0.49 7.50 -11.00
C THR A 93 -0.24 6.20 -10.70
N TYR A 94 -1.29 5.86 -11.46
CA TYR A 94 -2.06 4.64 -11.20
C TYR A 94 -1.25 3.36 -11.44
N SER A 95 -0.36 3.37 -12.43
CA SER A 95 0.50 2.22 -12.71
C SER A 95 1.51 1.97 -11.58
N LYS A 96 2.08 3.05 -11.02
CA LYS A 96 3.01 2.99 -9.88
C LYS A 96 2.29 2.51 -8.62
N LEU A 97 1.12 3.07 -8.31
CA LEU A 97 0.27 2.62 -7.20
C LEU A 97 -0.08 1.14 -7.31
N ALA A 98 -0.49 0.69 -8.51
CA ALA A 98 -0.81 -0.71 -8.76
C ALA A 98 0.40 -1.63 -8.52
N LYS A 99 1.57 -1.29 -9.07
CA LYS A 99 2.82 -2.06 -8.91
C LYS A 99 3.23 -2.20 -7.45
N VAL A 100 3.21 -1.10 -6.71
CA VAL A 100 3.57 -1.11 -5.28
C VAL A 100 2.56 -1.94 -4.48
N HIS A 101 1.26 -1.77 -4.72
CA HIS A 101 0.22 -2.53 -4.04
C HIS A 101 0.35 -4.03 -4.34
N GLU A 102 0.55 -4.42 -5.59
CA GLU A 102 0.74 -5.83 -5.99
C GLU A 102 1.94 -6.46 -5.31
N ALA A 103 3.12 -5.81 -5.37
CA ALA A 103 4.35 -6.30 -4.75
C ALA A 103 4.20 -6.46 -3.23
N PHE A 104 3.55 -5.48 -2.58
CA PHE A 104 3.21 -5.56 -1.16
C PHE A 104 2.30 -6.76 -0.86
N ARG A 105 1.23 -6.95 -1.63
CA ARG A 105 0.28 -8.06 -1.45
C ARG A 105 0.94 -9.42 -1.67
N ASP A 106 1.83 -9.55 -2.64
CA ASP A 106 2.62 -10.75 -2.87
C ASP A 106 3.50 -11.10 -1.69
N LYS A 107 4.17 -10.09 -1.13
CA LYS A 107 4.98 -10.27 0.07
C LYS A 107 4.11 -10.68 1.26
N GLU A 108 2.97 -10.04 1.49
CA GLU A 108 2.01 -10.45 2.54
C GLU A 108 1.56 -11.91 2.37
N ARG A 109 1.25 -12.32 1.13
CA ARG A 109 0.84 -13.70 0.81
C ARG A 109 1.95 -14.71 1.11
N SER A 110 3.22 -14.34 0.89
CA SER A 110 4.37 -15.20 1.18
C SER A 110 4.46 -15.62 2.65
N PHE A 111 4.02 -14.78 3.58
CA PHE A 111 4.01 -15.10 5.01
C PHE A 111 2.96 -16.14 5.41
N ARG A 112 1.94 -16.36 4.57
CA ARG A 112 0.82 -17.29 4.82
C ARG A 112 1.05 -18.67 4.19
N ARG A 113 2.05 -18.82 3.30
CA ARG A 113 2.40 -20.12 2.74
C ARG A 113 2.97 -21.01 3.85
N LYS A 114 2.17 -21.97 4.34
CA LYS A 114 2.65 -23.06 5.20
C LYS A 114 3.79 -23.78 4.48
N PRO A 115 4.82 -24.28 5.19
CA PRO A 115 5.74 -25.26 4.60
C PRO A 115 4.89 -26.42 4.08
N ALA A 116 5.14 -26.88 2.85
CA ALA A 116 4.60 -28.15 2.40
C ALA A 116 5.00 -29.20 3.44
N GLN A 117 4.01 -29.78 4.13
CA GLN A 117 4.23 -30.99 4.91
C GLN A 117 4.81 -32.01 3.93
N GLY A 118 6.07 -32.39 4.14
CA GLY A 118 6.75 -33.38 3.33
C GLY A 118 5.89 -34.64 3.28
N GLY A 119 5.43 -34.99 2.07
CA GLY A 119 4.85 -36.29 1.82
C GLY A 119 5.97 -37.32 1.88
N GLU A 120 6.05 -38.04 2.99
CA GLU A 120 6.57 -39.40 2.96
C GLU A 120 5.50 -40.27 2.31
N ALA A 121 5.81 -40.81 1.13
CA ALA A 121 5.25 -42.04 0.59
C ALA A 121 6.23 -42.61 -0.45
#